data_AF-A0A4U0WWF8-F1
#
_entry.id   AF-A0A4U0WWF8-F1
#
_cell.length_a   1.000
_cell.length_b   1.000
_cell.length_c   1.000
_cell.angle_alpha   90.00
_cell.angle_beta   90.00
_cell.angle_gamma   90.00
#
_symmetry.space_group_name_H-M   'P 1'
#
loop_
_entity.id
_entity.type
_entity.pdbx_description
1 polymer ?
#
loop_
_entity_poly.entity_id
_entity_poly.type
_entity_poly.pdbx_seq_one_letter_code
_entity_poly.pdbx_strand_id
1 'polypeptide(L)'
;MANEHLADVFENLSAFVKAAVRYVSGDDQVSLEMLDRIESSFLESKQTSEEELVKLCEDEAQQPITYNHYYTDNVQNARQVSARKSIKHAMEDASIGYYNGKLHISNTAADGEKLLTALQRQIVIDMDDQACSEVLAGFSAYYKVARKTFVDNVCKQVIERHLLRSLPIMFSPETVASYSDEEMKRIAGEGESTITKRRQLRVMHESLMAGFRDLRSWTKVLTKSTKKFDSVIAELRHTVIPQFAEIYGPLRALVVEAKLEELKTIQYVPIPTSHFWSEPQHSGAMMPDRFGNFTLQPHLPSALNDSHQWE
;
A
#
# COMPACT_ATOMS: atom_id res chain seq x y z
N MET A 1 29.54 -3.91 -8.43
CA MET A 1 29.01 -2.91 -7.48
C MET A 1 27.95 -2.00 -8.09
N ALA A 2 28.24 -1.08 -9.01
CA ALA A 2 27.20 -0.18 -9.55
C ALA A 2 26.13 -0.92 -10.39
N ASN A 3 26.55 -1.83 -11.28
CA ASN A 3 25.63 -2.70 -12.03
C ASN A 3 24.79 -3.61 -11.12
N GLU A 4 25.41 -4.17 -10.07
CA GLU A 4 24.70 -4.99 -9.07
C GLU A 4 23.64 -4.15 -8.33
N HIS A 5 24.01 -2.94 -7.90
CA HIS A 5 23.07 -2.02 -7.26
C HIS A 5 21.90 -1.65 -8.18
N LEU A 6 22.17 -1.40 -9.46
CA LEU A 6 21.12 -1.13 -10.45
C LEU A 6 20.19 -2.33 -10.61
N ALA A 7 20.73 -3.54 -10.71
CA ALA A 7 19.94 -4.77 -10.80
C ALA A 7 19.08 -4.97 -9.54
N ASP A 8 19.65 -4.79 -8.35
CA ASP A 8 18.92 -4.93 -7.08
C ASP A 8 17.77 -3.92 -6.97
N VAL A 9 18.02 -2.66 -7.35
CA VAL A 9 16.97 -1.62 -7.35
C VAL A 9 15.88 -1.96 -8.36
N PHE A 10 16.26 -2.41 -9.55
CA PHE A 10 15.32 -2.82 -10.59
C PHE A 10 14.42 -3.97 -10.12
N GLU A 11 14.99 -5.02 -9.52
CA GLU A 11 14.23 -6.16 -9.01
C GLU A 11 13.25 -5.74 -7.90
N ASN A 12 13.71 -4.91 -6.96
CA ASN A 12 12.86 -4.38 -5.89
C ASN A 12 11.70 -3.53 -6.43
N LEU A 13 11.96 -2.69 -7.43
CA LEU A 13 10.93 -1.89 -8.08
C LEU A 13 9.96 -2.76 -8.88
N SER A 14 10.45 -3.78 -9.60
CA SER A 14 9.59 -4.74 -10.31
C SER A 14 8.65 -5.47 -9.34
N ALA A 15 9.18 -5.93 -8.21
CA ALA A 15 8.40 -6.58 -7.16
C ALA A 15 7.35 -5.62 -6.56
N PHE A 16 7.72 -4.37 -6.31
CA PHE A 16 6.79 -3.34 -5.84
C PHE A 16 5.66 -3.08 -6.82
N VAL A 17 5.96 -2.88 -8.12
CA VAL A 17 4.95 -2.65 -9.16
C VAL A 17 4.01 -3.85 -9.27
N LYS A 18 4.55 -5.07 -9.27
CA LYS A 18 3.77 -6.33 -9.27
C LYS A 18 2.81 -6.40 -8.09
N ALA A 19 3.27 -6.04 -6.89
CA ALA A 19 2.43 -6.00 -5.70
C ALA A 19 1.37 -4.89 -5.77
N ALA A 20 1.73 -3.70 -6.24
CA ALA A 20 0.83 -2.55 -6.36
C ALA A 20 -0.30 -2.81 -7.34
N VAL A 21 -0.02 -3.36 -8.53
CA VAL A 21 -1.04 -3.71 -9.51
C VAL A 21 -2.00 -4.76 -8.96
N ARG A 22 -1.49 -5.83 -8.35
CA ARG A 22 -2.33 -6.86 -7.71
C ARG A 22 -3.17 -6.33 -6.55
N TYR A 23 -2.71 -5.29 -5.86
CA TYR A 23 -3.47 -4.67 -4.78
C TYR A 23 -4.62 -3.81 -5.30
N VAL A 24 -4.40 -3.08 -6.39
CA VAL A 24 -5.40 -2.19 -6.99
C VAL A 24 -6.41 -2.96 -7.85
N SER A 25 -5.94 -4.00 -8.55
CA SER A 25 -6.77 -4.82 -9.42
C SER A 25 -7.35 -5.99 -8.63
N GLY A 26 -8.67 -5.95 -8.38
CA GLY A 26 -9.40 -7.04 -7.73
C GLY A 26 -9.65 -8.26 -8.64
N ASP A 27 -9.28 -8.17 -9.91
CA ASP A 27 -9.42 -9.22 -10.91
C ASP A 27 -8.01 -9.63 -11.43
N ASP A 28 -7.74 -10.94 -11.42
CA ASP A 28 -6.46 -11.51 -11.83
C ASP A 28 -6.16 -11.28 -13.31
N GLN A 29 -7.18 -11.31 -14.19
CA GLN A 29 -7.01 -11.07 -15.62
C GLN A 29 -6.61 -9.61 -15.87
N VAL A 30 -7.29 -8.67 -15.22
CA VAL A 30 -6.96 -7.23 -15.30
C VAL A 30 -5.53 -7.00 -14.79
N SER A 31 -5.17 -7.64 -13.67
CA SER A 31 -3.82 -7.56 -13.11
C SER A 31 -2.75 -8.03 -14.09
N LEU A 32 -2.96 -9.17 -14.75
CA LEU A 32 -2.01 -9.74 -15.70
C LEU A 32 -1.84 -8.86 -16.94
N GLU A 33 -2.93 -8.39 -17.54
CA GLU A 33 -2.89 -7.53 -18.73
C GLU A 33 -2.25 -6.17 -18.44
N MET A 34 -2.50 -5.60 -17.26
CA MET A 34 -1.80 -4.37 -16.82
C MET A 34 -0.30 -4.62 -16.64
N LEU A 35 0.08 -5.74 -16.02
CA LEU A 35 1.48 -6.07 -15.78
C LEU A 35 2.26 -6.30 -17.07
N ASP A 36 1.68 -6.99 -18.06
CA ASP A 36 2.32 -7.22 -19.37
C ASP A 36 2.69 -5.91 -20.08
N ARG A 37 1.77 -4.93 -20.03
CA ARG A 37 1.99 -3.59 -20.60
C ARG A 37 3.03 -2.79 -19.83
N ILE A 38 2.96 -2.81 -18.50
CA ILE A 38 3.91 -2.09 -17.66
C ILE A 38 5.31 -2.70 -17.80
N GLU A 39 5.42 -4.03 -17.87
CA GLU A 39 6.70 -4.75 -17.98
C GLU A 39 7.47 -4.36 -19.24
N SER A 40 6.79 -4.15 -20.37
CA SER A 40 7.41 -3.68 -21.60
C SER A 40 8.09 -2.31 -21.42
N SER A 41 7.41 -1.35 -20.81
CA SER A 41 7.99 -0.03 -20.52
C SER A 41 9.06 -0.08 -19.42
N PHE A 42 8.89 -0.98 -18.46
CA PHE A 42 9.85 -1.20 -17.38
C PHE A 42 11.17 -1.77 -17.91
N LEU A 43 11.13 -2.64 -18.92
CA LEU A 43 12.33 -3.18 -19.56
C LEU A 43 13.08 -2.12 -20.39
N GLU A 44 12.36 -1.24 -21.08
CA GLU A 44 12.96 -0.09 -21.78
C GLU A 44 13.63 0.89 -20.80
N SER A 45 12.95 1.16 -19.67
CA SER A 45 13.49 1.94 -18.56
C SER A 45 14.79 1.32 -18.00
N LYS A 46 14.84 -0.02 -17.87
CA LYS A 46 16.07 -0.74 -17.49
C LYS A 46 17.19 -0.52 -18.50
N GLN A 47 16.92 -0.77 -19.77
CA GLN A 47 17.88 -0.62 -20.87
C GLN A 47 18.50 0.79 -20.86
N THR A 48 17.67 1.83 -20.81
CA THR A 48 18.16 3.22 -20.79
C THR A 48 18.95 3.56 -19.52
N SER A 49 18.59 2.98 -18.38
CA SER A 49 19.37 3.12 -17.14
C SER A 49 20.74 2.45 -17.23
N GLU A 50 20.85 1.28 -17.85
CA GLU A 50 22.12 0.58 -18.07
C GLU A 50 23.01 1.37 -19.04
N GLU A 51 22.44 1.90 -20.12
CA GLU A 51 23.16 2.76 -21.07
C GLU A 51 23.69 4.03 -20.41
N GLU A 52 22.90 4.70 -19.57
CA GLU A 52 23.34 5.89 -18.83
C GLU A 52 24.44 5.55 -17.82
N LEU A 53 24.35 4.39 -17.15
CA LEU A 53 25.39 3.93 -16.23
C LEU A 53 26.71 3.65 -16.95
N VAL A 54 26.66 3.10 -18.16
CA VAL A 54 27.85 2.91 -19.00
C VAL A 54 28.53 4.24 -19.30
N LYS A 55 27.76 5.27 -19.70
CA LYS A 55 28.32 6.62 -19.95
C LYS A 55 29.01 7.19 -18.72
N LEU A 56 28.39 7.08 -17.53
CA LEU A 56 29.01 7.53 -16.29
C LEU A 56 30.31 6.77 -15.98
N CYS A 57 30.37 5.47 -16.28
CA CYS A 57 31.60 4.70 -16.12
C CYS A 57 32.69 5.12 -17.13
N GLU A 58 32.31 5.42 -18.36
CA GLU A 58 33.21 5.93 -19.39
C GLU A 58 33.78 7.31 -19.02
N ASP A 59 32.97 8.19 -18.43
CA ASP A 59 33.39 9.51 -17.94
C ASP A 59 34.46 9.38 -16.84
N GLU A 60 34.26 8.48 -15.87
CA GLU A 60 35.22 8.24 -14.78
C GLU A 60 36.48 7.48 -15.24
N ALA A 61 36.44 6.80 -16.39
CA ALA A 61 37.59 6.14 -16.99
C ALA A 61 38.56 7.10 -17.70
N GLN A 62 38.14 8.36 -17.92
CA GLN A 62 38.98 9.40 -18.51
C GLN A 62 40.04 9.92 -17.52
N GLN A 63 40.81 10.92 -17.97
CA GLN A 63 41.81 11.57 -17.13
C GLN A 63 41.17 12.21 -15.87
N PRO A 64 41.78 12.03 -14.68
CA PRO A 64 41.27 12.60 -13.44
C PRO A 64 41.16 14.14 -13.51
N ILE A 65 39.94 14.65 -13.59
CA ILE A 65 39.64 16.09 -13.54
C ILE A 65 38.59 16.37 -12.47
N THR A 66 38.80 17.44 -11.69
CA THR A 66 37.79 17.88 -10.73
C THR A 66 37.76 19.40 -10.64
N TYR A 67 36.57 19.96 -10.76
CA TYR A 67 36.30 21.39 -10.57
C TYR A 67 35.79 21.70 -9.15
N ASN A 68 35.74 20.68 -8.29
CA ASN A 68 35.18 20.82 -6.95
C ASN A 68 36.24 21.39 -5.99
N HIS A 69 35.95 22.51 -5.35
CA HIS A 69 36.84 23.17 -4.38
C HIS A 69 37.19 22.28 -3.17
N TYR A 70 36.36 21.28 -2.83
CA TYR A 70 36.72 20.32 -1.79
C TYR A 70 38.01 19.56 -2.09
N TYR A 71 38.42 19.43 -3.35
CA TYR A 71 39.71 18.85 -3.71
C TYR A 71 40.87 19.64 -3.10
N THR A 72 40.89 20.96 -3.31
CA THR A 72 41.96 21.82 -2.78
C THR A 72 41.99 21.78 -1.26
N ASP A 73 40.81 21.80 -0.62
CA ASP A 73 40.73 21.70 0.84
C ASP A 73 41.24 20.35 1.36
N ASN A 74 40.89 19.24 0.69
CA ASN A 74 41.36 17.91 1.06
C ASN A 74 42.89 17.78 0.91
N VAL A 75 43.48 18.33 -0.15
CA VAL A 75 44.94 18.35 -0.34
C VAL A 75 45.62 19.20 0.74
N GLN A 76 45.11 20.39 1.02
CA GLN A 76 45.68 21.26 2.07
C GLN A 76 45.61 20.59 3.45
N ASN A 77 44.49 19.94 3.77
CA ASN A 77 44.35 19.18 5.01
C ASN A 77 45.35 18.03 5.09
N ALA A 78 45.55 17.28 4.00
CA ALA A 78 46.52 16.19 3.96
C ALA A 78 47.96 16.71 4.16
N ARG A 79 48.32 17.83 3.53
CA ARG A 79 49.62 18.50 3.72
C ARG A 79 49.82 18.95 5.16
N GLN A 80 48.81 19.56 5.79
CA GLN A 80 48.88 19.98 7.19
C GLN A 80 49.06 18.81 8.16
N VAL A 81 48.35 17.69 7.92
CA VAL A 81 48.49 16.47 8.71
C VAL A 81 49.91 15.90 8.57
N SER A 82 50.44 15.83 7.34
CA SER A 82 51.79 15.36 7.08
C SER A 82 52.85 16.26 7.74
N ALA A 83 52.76 17.58 7.54
CA ALA A 83 53.66 18.55 8.16
C ALA A 83 53.66 18.45 9.69
N ARG A 84 52.48 18.33 10.32
CA ARG A 84 52.36 18.10 11.77
C ARG A 84 53.05 16.82 12.20
N LYS A 85 52.91 15.73 11.44
CA LYS A 85 53.58 14.45 11.72
C LYS A 85 55.10 14.58 11.63
N SER A 86 55.62 15.24 10.60
CA SER A 86 57.05 15.46 10.42
C SER A 86 57.63 16.36 11.52
N ILE A 87 56.94 17.44 11.89
CA ILE A 87 57.34 18.30 13.03
C ILE A 87 57.38 17.49 14.32
N LYS A 88 56.36 16.68 14.58
CA LYS A 88 56.32 15.83 15.78
C LYS A 88 57.51 14.86 15.81
N HIS A 89 57.81 14.20 14.69
CA HIS A 89 58.95 13.29 14.59
C HIS A 89 60.28 14.01 14.83
N ALA A 90 60.48 15.17 14.20
CA ALA A 90 61.68 15.98 14.40
C ALA A 90 61.84 16.45 15.87
N MET A 91 60.73 16.75 16.56
CA MET A 91 60.75 17.09 17.99
C MET A 91 61.11 15.88 18.86
N GLU A 92 60.61 14.69 18.54
CA GLU A 92 60.95 13.43 19.21
C GLU A 92 62.45 13.10 19.02
N ASP A 93 62.96 13.21 17.79
CA ASP A 93 64.38 13.01 17.48
C ASP A 93 65.28 14.03 18.19
N ALA A 94 64.89 15.31 18.19
CA ALA A 94 65.61 16.37 18.89
C ALA A 94 65.66 16.09 20.40
N SER A 95 64.56 15.63 20.98
CA SER A 95 64.47 15.26 22.39
C SER A 95 65.52 14.21 22.75
N ILE A 96 65.67 13.18 21.92
CA ILE A 96 66.63 12.10 22.12
C ILE A 96 68.07 12.59 21.89
N GLY A 97 68.33 13.29 20.79
CA GLY A 97 69.68 13.66 20.36
C GLY A 97 70.31 14.86 21.08
N TYR A 98 69.50 15.82 21.54
CA TYR A 98 70.00 17.07 22.14
C TYR A 98 69.55 17.30 23.57
N TYR A 99 68.51 16.61 24.03
CA TYR A 99 67.86 16.87 25.32
C TYR A 99 67.73 15.63 26.22
N ASN A 100 68.54 14.57 26.00
CA ASN A 100 68.58 13.35 26.83
C ASN A 100 67.19 12.74 27.11
N GLY A 101 66.27 12.80 26.14
CA GLY A 101 64.93 12.23 26.24
C GLY A 101 63.89 13.10 26.97
N LYS A 102 64.26 14.30 27.47
CA LYS A 102 63.32 15.28 28.02
C LYS A 102 63.39 16.58 27.24
N LEU A 103 62.49 16.75 26.27
CA LEU A 103 62.39 17.97 25.47
C LEU A 103 62.10 19.18 26.36
N HIS A 104 63.13 19.99 26.62
CA HIS A 104 63.02 21.27 27.31
C HIS A 104 63.64 22.36 26.44
N ILE A 105 62.79 23.05 25.68
CA ILE A 105 63.19 24.15 24.79
C ILE A 105 63.07 25.45 25.60
N SER A 106 64.20 26.02 26.00
CA SER A 106 64.22 27.33 26.66
C SER A 106 64.19 28.44 25.60
N ASN A 107 63.78 29.65 25.99
CA ASN A 107 63.88 30.82 25.11
C ASN A 107 65.33 31.32 25.00
N THR A 108 66.23 30.48 24.49
CA THR A 108 67.64 30.80 24.26
C THR A 108 67.97 30.61 22.77
N ALA A 109 68.89 31.42 22.25
CA ALA A 109 69.32 31.32 20.85
C ALA A 109 69.89 29.93 20.52
N ALA A 110 70.59 29.29 21.48
CA ALA A 110 71.15 27.96 21.30
C ALA A 110 70.09 26.85 21.20
N ASP A 111 69.01 26.92 21.97
CA ASP A 111 67.91 25.95 21.89
C ASP A 111 67.07 26.16 20.62
N GLY A 112 66.88 27.42 20.19
CA GLY A 112 66.28 27.73 18.89
C GLY A 112 67.04 27.11 17.71
N GLU A 113 68.37 27.23 17.72
CA GLU A 113 69.23 26.70 16.66
C GLU A 113 69.24 25.15 16.64
N LYS A 114 69.23 24.51 17.80
CA LYS A 114 69.12 23.03 17.91
C LYS A 114 67.80 22.53 17.34
N LEU A 115 66.69 23.21 17.64
CA LEU A 115 65.37 22.88 17.10
C LEU A 115 65.32 23.07 15.58
N LEU A 116 65.84 24.21 15.07
CA LEU A 116 65.93 24.48 13.64
C LEU A 116 66.75 23.41 12.91
N THR A 117 67.89 23.03 13.48
CA THR A 117 68.76 21.98 12.93
C THR A 117 68.04 20.62 12.86
N ALA A 118 67.27 20.27 13.90
CA ALA A 118 66.50 19.04 13.91
C ALA A 118 65.38 19.02 12.85
N LEU A 119 64.66 20.14 12.69
CA LEU A 119 63.64 20.30 11.66
C LEU A 119 64.23 20.24 10.25
N GLN A 120 65.38 20.88 10.01
CA GLN A 120 66.05 20.88 8.70
C GLN A 120 66.52 19.49 8.28
N ARG A 121 67.03 18.67 9.20
CA ARG A 121 67.45 17.29 8.88
C ARG A 121 66.30 16.44 8.35
N GLN A 122 65.11 16.59 8.92
CA GLN A 122 63.93 15.83 8.48
C GLN A 122 63.44 16.22 7.08
N ILE A 123 63.69 17.47 6.64
CA ILE A 123 63.29 17.98 5.33
C ILE A 123 64.20 17.45 4.20
N VAL A 124 65.46 17.15 4.50
CA VAL A 124 66.49 16.85 3.48
C VAL A 124 66.59 15.36 3.14
N ILE A 125 66.13 14.47 4.03
CA ILE A 125 66.44 13.03 3.93
C ILE A 125 65.56 12.28 2.93
N ASP A 126 64.39 12.79 2.54
CA ASP A 126 63.41 11.96 1.84
C ASP A 126 62.55 12.67 0.79
N MET A 127 63.20 13.18 -0.26
CA MET A 127 62.48 13.86 -1.35
C MET A 127 61.57 12.91 -2.15
N ASP A 128 61.99 11.66 -2.33
CA ASP A 128 61.24 10.67 -3.12
C ASP A 128 59.99 10.20 -2.36
N ASP A 129 60.08 9.83 -1.06
CA ASP A 129 58.87 9.48 -0.31
C ASP A 129 57.97 10.70 -0.11
N GLN A 130 58.54 11.91 0.02
CA GLN A 130 57.74 13.13 0.08
C GLN A 130 56.97 13.36 -1.23
N ALA A 131 57.62 13.18 -2.38
CA ALA A 131 56.97 13.28 -3.68
C ALA A 131 55.87 12.21 -3.85
N CYS A 132 56.16 10.96 -3.48
CA CYS A 132 55.18 9.87 -3.50
C CYS A 132 54.01 10.13 -2.55
N SER A 133 54.27 10.61 -1.33
CA SER A 133 53.24 10.95 -0.35
C SER A 133 52.36 12.10 -0.84
N GLU A 134 52.92 13.08 -1.53
CA GLU A 134 52.18 14.21 -2.09
C GLU A 134 51.25 13.75 -3.23
N VAL A 135 51.75 12.89 -4.12
CA VAL A 135 50.95 12.29 -5.19
C VAL A 135 49.81 11.44 -4.61
N LEU A 136 50.10 10.61 -3.60
CA LEU A 136 49.08 9.81 -2.91
C LEU A 136 48.03 10.67 -2.20
N ALA A 137 48.44 11.78 -1.57
CA ALA A 137 47.52 12.72 -0.96
C ALA A 137 46.61 13.38 -2.01
N GLY A 138 47.18 13.77 -3.16
CA GLY A 138 46.44 14.28 -4.31
C GLY A 138 45.40 13.28 -4.82
N PHE A 139 45.80 12.04 -5.14
CA PHE A 139 44.86 11.02 -5.59
C PHE A 139 43.80 10.70 -4.54
N SER A 140 44.17 10.61 -3.26
CA SER A 140 43.21 10.36 -2.18
C SER A 140 42.18 11.49 -2.06
N ALA A 141 42.61 12.74 -2.17
CA ALA A 141 41.73 13.90 -2.18
C ALA A 141 40.79 13.90 -3.39
N TYR A 142 41.31 13.56 -4.57
CA TYR A 142 40.54 13.44 -5.80
C TYR A 142 39.48 12.34 -5.70
N TYR A 143 39.88 11.09 -5.40
CA TYR A 143 38.96 9.95 -5.34
C TYR A 143 37.89 10.11 -4.26
N LYS A 144 38.19 10.82 -3.17
CA LYS A 144 37.20 11.16 -2.14
C LYS A 144 36.07 12.03 -2.70
N VAL A 145 36.39 12.95 -3.61
CA VAL A 145 35.39 13.78 -4.30
C VAL A 145 34.71 12.98 -5.40
N ALA A 146 35.48 12.39 -6.31
CA ALA A 146 34.98 11.65 -7.48
C ALA A 146 34.00 10.55 -7.06
N ARG A 147 34.33 9.73 -6.05
CA ARG A 147 33.44 8.68 -5.55
C ARG A 147 32.10 9.21 -5.04
N LYS A 148 32.09 10.36 -4.37
CA LYS A 148 30.84 10.96 -3.88
C LYS A 148 29.99 11.46 -5.04
N THR A 149 30.62 12.13 -5.99
CA THR A 149 29.95 12.62 -7.21
C THR A 149 29.39 11.47 -8.04
N PHE A 150 30.16 10.40 -8.22
CA PHE A 150 29.73 9.21 -8.95
C PHE A 150 28.51 8.57 -8.29
N VAL A 151 28.52 8.35 -6.97
CA VAL A 151 27.35 7.80 -6.25
C VAL A 151 26.12 8.70 -6.41
N ASP A 152 26.29 10.02 -6.27
CA ASP A 152 25.19 10.97 -6.46
C ASP A 152 24.64 10.95 -7.90
N ASN A 153 25.53 10.82 -8.88
CA ASN A 153 25.17 10.70 -10.29
C ASN A 153 24.44 9.38 -10.58
N VAL A 154 24.90 8.25 -10.05
CA VAL A 154 24.18 6.97 -10.21
C VAL A 154 22.77 7.09 -9.63
N CYS A 155 22.63 7.61 -8.40
CA CYS A 155 21.31 7.78 -7.79
C CYS A 155 20.41 8.70 -8.62
N LYS A 156 20.88 9.89 -9.01
CA LYS A 156 20.05 10.90 -9.69
C LYS A 156 19.83 10.63 -11.16
N GLN A 157 20.88 10.23 -11.86
CA GLN A 157 20.91 10.17 -13.31
C GLN A 157 20.54 8.80 -13.84
N VAL A 158 20.86 7.73 -13.11
CA VAL A 158 20.52 6.36 -13.50
C VAL A 158 19.19 5.95 -12.86
N ILE A 159 19.13 5.93 -11.53
CA ILE A 159 17.98 5.38 -10.80
C ILE A 159 16.77 6.33 -10.85
N GLU A 160 16.91 7.55 -10.33
CA GLU A 160 15.78 8.49 -10.23
C GLU A 160 15.23 8.89 -11.60
N ARG A 161 16.11 9.19 -12.56
CA ARG A 161 15.71 9.65 -13.89
C ARG A 161 15.08 8.56 -14.74
N HIS A 162 15.70 7.38 -14.83
CA HIS A 162 15.25 6.34 -15.75
C HIS A 162 14.29 5.36 -15.09
N LEU A 163 14.49 4.97 -13.83
CA LEU A 163 13.63 4.00 -13.14
C LEU A 163 12.46 4.65 -12.38
N LEU A 164 12.71 5.65 -11.54
CA LEU A 164 11.65 6.19 -10.67
C LEU A 164 10.72 7.18 -11.36
N ARG A 165 11.27 8.11 -12.15
CA ARG A 165 10.46 9.11 -12.87
C ARG A 165 9.61 8.50 -13.98
N SER A 166 9.98 7.34 -14.50
CA SER A 166 9.21 6.62 -15.51
C SER A 166 7.97 5.95 -14.91
N LEU A 167 8.01 5.48 -13.66
CA LEU A 167 6.90 4.75 -13.00
C LEU A 167 5.52 5.43 -13.12
N PRO A 168 5.34 6.74 -12.82
CA PRO A 168 4.02 7.37 -12.92
C PRO A 168 3.55 7.53 -14.37
N ILE A 169 4.47 7.53 -15.33
CA ILE A 169 4.19 7.72 -16.76
C ILE A 169 3.79 6.40 -17.42
N MET A 170 4.34 5.26 -16.93
CA MET A 170 4.05 3.92 -17.45
C MET A 170 2.56 3.58 -17.45
N PHE A 171 1.83 4.03 -16.43
CA PHE A 171 0.40 3.81 -16.29
C PHE A 171 -0.32 5.09 -15.87
N SER A 172 -0.32 6.07 -16.78
CA SER A 172 -0.96 7.37 -16.55
C SER A 172 -2.39 7.41 -17.12
N PRO A 173 -3.26 8.33 -16.62
CA PRO A 173 -4.58 8.55 -17.22
C PRO A 173 -4.53 8.88 -18.72
N GLU A 174 -3.47 9.55 -19.17
CA GLU A 174 -3.25 9.86 -20.59
C GLU A 174 -2.97 8.59 -21.40
N THR A 175 -2.10 7.71 -20.88
CA THR A 175 -1.82 6.40 -21.48
C THR A 175 -3.10 5.56 -21.59
N VAL A 176 -3.90 5.53 -20.52
CA VAL A 176 -5.17 4.80 -20.49
C VAL A 176 -6.19 5.39 -21.47
N ALA A 177 -6.25 6.72 -21.60
CA ALA A 177 -7.14 7.39 -22.55
C ALA A 177 -6.73 7.16 -24.02
N SER A 178 -5.46 6.82 -24.28
CA SER A 178 -4.97 6.52 -25.63
C SER A 178 -5.32 5.11 -26.11
N TYR A 179 -5.79 4.23 -25.22
CA TYR A 179 -6.13 2.85 -25.59
C TYR A 179 -7.34 2.77 -26.50
N SER A 180 -7.24 1.92 -27.51
CA SER A 180 -8.38 1.59 -28.36
C SER A 180 -9.43 0.77 -27.61
N ASP A 181 -10.66 0.77 -28.10
CA ASP A 181 -11.76 -0.01 -27.51
C ASP A 181 -11.42 -1.50 -27.39
N GLU A 182 -10.67 -2.05 -28.34
CA GLU A 182 -10.26 -3.46 -28.33
C GLU A 182 -9.18 -3.74 -27.28
N GLU A 183 -8.29 -2.78 -27.02
CA GLU A 183 -7.33 -2.88 -25.92
C GLU A 183 -8.00 -2.74 -24.57
N MET A 184 -8.95 -1.81 -24.45
CA MET A 184 -9.74 -1.63 -23.23
C MET A 184 -10.57 -2.88 -22.92
N LYS A 185 -11.20 -3.49 -23.93
CA LYS A 185 -11.89 -4.79 -23.77
C LYS A 185 -10.93 -5.92 -23.42
N ARG A 186 -9.69 -5.89 -23.88
CA ARG A 186 -8.72 -6.92 -23.47
C ARG A 186 -8.34 -6.79 -21.99
N ILE A 187 -8.09 -5.56 -21.54
CA ILE A 187 -7.65 -5.28 -20.17
C ILE A 187 -8.79 -5.42 -19.17
N ALA A 188 -9.94 -4.82 -19.45
CA ALA A 188 -11.06 -4.67 -18.51
C ALA A 188 -12.36 -5.31 -19.02
N GLY A 189 -12.33 -5.97 -20.17
CA GLY A 189 -13.49 -6.70 -20.67
C GLY A 189 -13.72 -7.96 -19.86
N GLU A 190 -14.98 -8.19 -19.55
CA GLU A 190 -15.39 -9.35 -18.79
C GLU A 190 -15.33 -10.61 -19.65
N GLY A 191 -14.86 -11.70 -19.05
CA GLY A 191 -14.95 -13.01 -19.69
C GLY A 191 -16.42 -13.42 -19.94
N GLU A 192 -16.64 -14.19 -21.00
CA GLU A 192 -17.97 -14.69 -21.40
C GLU A 192 -18.68 -15.46 -20.26
N SER A 193 -17.92 -16.18 -19.43
CA SER A 193 -18.43 -16.87 -18.25
C SER A 193 -19.01 -15.90 -17.22
N THR A 194 -18.31 -14.81 -16.94
CA THR A 194 -18.73 -13.74 -16.01
C THR A 194 -19.95 -13.01 -16.56
N ILE A 195 -19.97 -12.68 -17.85
CA ILE A 195 -21.11 -12.06 -18.54
C ILE A 195 -22.34 -12.98 -18.44
N THR A 196 -22.18 -14.26 -18.78
CA THR A 196 -23.25 -15.26 -18.74
C THR A 196 -23.78 -15.44 -17.32
N LYS A 197 -22.88 -15.56 -16.34
CA LYS A 197 -23.26 -15.72 -14.94
C LYS A 197 -24.01 -14.51 -14.41
N ARG A 198 -23.54 -13.30 -14.72
CA ARG A 198 -24.24 -12.07 -14.37
C ARG A 198 -25.63 -12.02 -14.98
N ARG A 199 -25.78 -12.38 -16.26
CA ARG A 199 -27.08 -12.44 -16.92
C ARG A 199 -28.02 -13.41 -16.21
N GLN A 200 -27.56 -14.62 -15.89
CA GLN A 200 -28.34 -15.61 -15.14
C GLN A 200 -28.77 -15.09 -13.77
N LEU A 201 -27.85 -14.47 -13.02
CA LEU A 201 -28.15 -13.91 -11.70
C LEU A 201 -29.15 -12.76 -11.77
N ARG A 202 -29.06 -11.88 -12.78
CA ARG A 202 -30.05 -10.81 -12.99
C ARG A 202 -31.45 -11.36 -13.26
N VAL A 203 -31.55 -12.37 -14.14
CA VAL A 203 -32.84 -13.02 -14.44
C VAL A 203 -33.42 -13.68 -13.19
N MET A 204 -32.60 -14.37 -12.39
CA MET A 204 -33.04 -14.99 -11.14
C MET A 204 -33.47 -13.94 -10.10
N HIS A 205 -32.74 -12.83 -10.00
CA HIS A 205 -33.09 -11.73 -9.13
C HIS A 205 -34.43 -11.10 -9.54
N GLU A 206 -34.65 -10.85 -10.83
CA GLU A 206 -35.90 -10.31 -11.35
C GLU A 206 -37.09 -11.24 -11.10
N SER A 207 -36.92 -12.55 -11.33
CA SER A 207 -37.99 -13.53 -11.08
C SER A 207 -38.32 -13.65 -9.59
N LEU A 208 -37.31 -13.63 -8.72
CA LEU A 208 -37.51 -13.65 -7.27
C LEU A 208 -38.23 -12.39 -6.79
N MET A 209 -37.85 -11.22 -7.32
CA MET A 209 -38.51 -9.95 -7.00
C MET A 209 -39.94 -9.90 -7.52
N ALA A 210 -40.23 -10.47 -8.69
CA ALA A 210 -41.60 -10.61 -9.19
C ALA A 210 -42.44 -11.50 -8.27
N GLY A 211 -41.94 -12.69 -7.91
CA GLY A 211 -42.62 -13.58 -6.97
C GLY A 211 -42.85 -12.96 -5.60
N PHE A 212 -41.88 -12.18 -5.09
CA PHE A 212 -42.04 -11.43 -3.84
C PHE A 212 -43.15 -10.37 -3.93
N ARG A 213 -43.23 -9.62 -5.04
CA ARG A 213 -44.32 -8.64 -5.28
C ARG A 213 -45.67 -9.32 -5.34
N ASP A 214 -45.74 -10.47 -5.99
CA ASP A 214 -46.98 -11.25 -6.09
C ASP A 214 -47.42 -11.71 -4.70
N LEU A 215 -46.56 -12.37 -3.93
CA LEU A 215 -46.87 -12.79 -2.55
C LEU A 215 -47.31 -11.61 -1.67
N ARG A 216 -46.68 -10.44 -1.83
CA ARG A 216 -47.07 -9.21 -1.13
C ARG A 216 -48.44 -8.70 -1.58
N SER A 217 -48.84 -8.92 -2.83
CA SER A 217 -50.19 -8.59 -3.30
C SER A 217 -51.23 -9.58 -2.76
N TRP A 218 -50.93 -10.87 -2.74
CA TRP A 218 -51.81 -11.93 -2.21
C TRP A 218 -52.05 -11.76 -0.72
N THR A 219 -51.03 -11.43 0.06
CA THR A 219 -51.19 -11.14 1.50
C THR A 219 -52.10 -9.94 1.76
N LYS A 220 -52.07 -8.89 0.92
CA LYS A 220 -53.05 -7.77 1.00
C LYS A 220 -54.47 -8.21 0.70
N VAL A 221 -54.66 -9.07 -0.30
CA VAL A 221 -55.99 -9.62 -0.66
C VAL A 221 -56.53 -10.51 0.46
N LEU A 222 -55.70 -11.41 0.98
CA LEU A 222 -56.07 -12.32 2.07
C LEU A 222 -56.39 -11.55 3.36
N THR A 223 -55.61 -10.51 3.71
CA THR A 223 -55.90 -9.65 4.87
C THR A 223 -57.19 -8.84 4.70
N LYS A 224 -57.55 -8.42 3.48
CA LYS A 224 -58.84 -7.77 3.21
C LYS A 224 -60.00 -8.77 3.33
N SER A 225 -59.82 -9.98 2.81
CA SER A 225 -60.85 -11.03 2.82
C SER A 225 -61.14 -11.54 4.24
N THR A 226 -60.10 -11.76 5.04
CA THR A 226 -60.21 -12.13 6.47
C THR A 226 -60.94 -11.06 7.27
N LYS A 227 -60.57 -9.77 7.14
CA LYS A 227 -61.30 -8.66 7.78
C LYS A 227 -62.79 -8.62 7.40
N LYS A 228 -63.13 -8.91 6.15
CA LYS A 228 -64.54 -8.96 5.70
C LYS A 228 -65.27 -10.13 6.35
N PHE A 229 -64.63 -11.29 6.43
CA PHE A 229 -65.21 -12.47 7.10
C PHE A 229 -65.41 -12.22 8.60
N ASP A 230 -64.41 -11.68 9.30
CA ASP A 230 -64.50 -11.29 10.72
C ASP A 230 -65.67 -10.32 10.96
N SER A 231 -65.89 -9.36 10.06
CA SER A 231 -67.04 -8.45 10.13
C SER A 231 -68.39 -9.16 10.02
N VAL A 232 -68.52 -10.16 9.12
CA VAL A 232 -69.75 -10.95 8.96
C VAL A 232 -70.00 -11.84 10.17
N ILE A 233 -68.95 -12.46 10.71
CA ILE A 233 -69.03 -13.26 11.94
C ILE A 233 -69.48 -12.38 13.12
N ALA A 234 -68.94 -11.16 13.24
CA ALA A 234 -69.35 -10.20 14.26
C ALA A 234 -70.83 -9.79 14.11
N GLU A 235 -71.29 -9.52 12.89
CA GLU A 235 -72.70 -9.19 12.63
C GLU A 235 -73.65 -10.35 12.96
N LEU A 236 -73.29 -11.58 12.55
CA LEU A 236 -74.06 -12.78 12.91
C LEU A 236 -74.15 -12.95 14.42
N ARG A 237 -73.02 -12.78 15.14
CA ARG A 237 -72.92 -12.96 16.58
C ARG A 237 -73.68 -11.88 17.37
N HIS A 238 -73.56 -10.62 16.98
CA HIS A 238 -74.07 -9.49 17.77
C HIS A 238 -75.46 -9.01 17.36
N THR A 239 -75.91 -9.32 16.14
CA THR A 239 -77.20 -8.86 15.63
C THR A 239 -78.14 -10.02 15.35
N VAL A 240 -77.71 -10.98 14.52
CA VAL A 240 -78.61 -12.02 13.98
C VAL A 240 -78.95 -13.11 15.00
N ILE A 241 -77.96 -13.63 15.73
CA ILE A 241 -78.18 -14.67 16.74
C ILE A 241 -79.11 -14.19 17.88
N PRO A 242 -78.96 -12.95 18.43
CA PRO A 242 -79.91 -12.42 19.41
C PRO A 242 -81.35 -12.33 18.88
N GLN A 243 -81.54 -11.81 17.66
CA GLN A 243 -82.87 -11.75 17.03
C GLN A 243 -83.44 -13.15 16.78
N PHE A 244 -82.62 -14.10 16.37
CA PHE A 244 -83.01 -15.49 16.19
C PHE A 244 -83.43 -16.15 17.52
N ALA A 245 -82.74 -15.82 18.61
CA ALA A 245 -83.08 -16.30 19.95
C ALA A 245 -84.44 -15.77 20.43
N GLU A 246 -84.79 -14.52 20.09
CA GLU A 246 -86.11 -13.95 20.39
C GLU A 246 -87.25 -14.65 19.64
N ILE A 247 -87.03 -15.02 18.38
CA ILE A 247 -88.07 -15.61 17.53
C ILE A 247 -88.21 -17.13 17.76
N TYR A 248 -87.10 -17.85 17.93
CA TYR A 248 -87.07 -19.31 17.91
C TYR A 248 -86.58 -19.96 19.21
N GLY A 249 -86.23 -19.15 20.21
CA GLY A 249 -85.81 -19.60 21.54
C GLY A 249 -84.30 -19.85 21.71
N PRO A 250 -83.80 -19.81 22.95
CA PRO A 250 -82.38 -19.76 23.27
C PRO A 250 -81.60 -21.02 22.91
N LEU A 251 -82.21 -22.21 23.07
CA LEU A 251 -81.55 -23.49 22.77
C LEU A 251 -81.20 -23.64 21.28
N ARG A 252 -82.06 -23.14 20.38
CA ARG A 252 -81.79 -23.18 18.94
C ARG A 252 -80.71 -22.18 18.54
N ALA A 253 -80.69 -20.99 19.17
CA ALA A 253 -79.63 -20.00 18.97
C ALA A 253 -78.26 -20.52 19.41
N LEU A 254 -78.20 -21.27 20.52
CA LEU A 254 -76.96 -21.87 21.02
C LEU A 254 -76.32 -22.86 20.03
N VAL A 255 -77.15 -23.61 19.29
CA VAL A 255 -76.68 -24.52 18.22
C VAL A 255 -76.09 -23.73 17.04
N VAL A 256 -76.69 -22.59 16.68
CA VAL A 256 -76.16 -21.71 15.63
C VAL A 256 -74.83 -21.09 16.07
N GLU A 257 -74.71 -20.69 17.33
CA GLU A 257 -73.48 -20.13 17.89
C GLU A 257 -72.35 -21.17 17.95
N ALA A 258 -72.66 -22.42 18.33
CA ALA A 258 -71.70 -23.52 18.30
C ALA A 258 -71.16 -23.77 16.88
N LYS A 259 -72.04 -23.78 15.86
CA LYS A 259 -71.62 -23.89 14.45
C LYS A 259 -70.80 -22.70 13.96
N LEU A 260 -71.10 -21.49 14.44
CA LEU A 260 -70.32 -20.29 14.12
C LEU A 260 -68.88 -20.40 14.66
N GLU A 261 -68.72 -21.02 15.83
CA GLU A 261 -67.41 -21.21 16.45
C GLU A 261 -66.60 -22.32 15.77
N GLU A 262 -67.25 -23.40 15.31
CA GLU A 262 -66.63 -24.40 14.43
C GLU A 262 -66.07 -23.77 13.15
N LEU A 263 -66.80 -22.83 12.54
CA LEU A 263 -66.38 -22.12 11.33
C LEU A 263 -65.13 -21.24 11.53
N LYS A 264 -64.94 -20.65 12.71
CA LYS A 264 -63.72 -19.87 13.02
C LYS A 264 -62.48 -20.76 13.12
N THR A 265 -62.61 -21.95 13.68
CA THR A 265 -61.48 -22.90 13.85
C THR A 265 -60.91 -23.41 12.53
N ILE A 266 -61.70 -23.44 11.46
CA ILE A 266 -61.27 -23.96 10.15
C ILE A 266 -60.36 -22.97 9.40
N GLN A 267 -60.35 -21.68 9.76
CA GLN A 267 -59.73 -20.63 8.95
C GLN A 267 -58.39 -20.08 9.50
N TYR A 268 -58.07 -20.30 10.77
CA TYR A 268 -56.87 -19.70 11.39
C TYR A 268 -55.59 -20.51 11.13
N VAL A 269 -55.00 -20.32 9.95
CA VAL A 269 -53.54 -20.41 9.80
C VAL A 269 -53.04 -18.96 9.85
N PRO A 270 -52.35 -18.53 10.93
CA PRO A 270 -51.93 -17.15 11.07
C PRO A 270 -50.98 -16.80 9.92
N ILE A 271 -51.40 -15.87 9.06
CA ILE A 271 -50.51 -15.27 8.06
C ILE A 271 -49.52 -14.39 8.84
N PRO A 272 -48.21 -14.61 8.74
CA PRO A 272 -47.23 -13.79 9.46
C PRO A 272 -47.44 -12.31 9.13
N THR A 273 -47.75 -11.51 10.15
CA THR A 273 -47.93 -10.07 10.01
C THR A 273 -46.66 -9.40 9.53
N SER A 274 -46.82 -8.24 8.89
CA SER A 274 -45.84 -7.48 8.11
C SER A 274 -44.45 -7.22 8.73
N HIS A 275 -44.27 -7.45 10.04
CA HIS A 275 -42.98 -7.29 10.72
C HIS A 275 -41.95 -8.39 10.40
N PHE A 276 -42.38 -9.56 9.91
CA PHE A 276 -41.43 -10.63 9.55
C PHE A 276 -40.65 -10.35 8.26
N TRP A 277 -41.17 -9.46 7.40
CA TRP A 277 -40.64 -9.18 6.06
C TRP A 277 -40.16 -7.73 5.91
N SER A 278 -39.54 -7.19 6.95
CA SER A 278 -38.86 -5.90 6.87
C SER A 278 -37.69 -6.03 5.89
N GLU A 279 -37.58 -5.11 4.93
CA GLU A 279 -36.42 -5.04 4.02
C GLU A 279 -35.12 -5.12 4.82
N PRO A 280 -34.12 -5.93 4.41
CA PRO A 280 -32.78 -5.78 4.93
C PRO A 280 -32.32 -4.38 4.52
N GLN A 281 -32.28 -3.45 5.47
CA GLN A 281 -31.56 -2.19 5.29
C GLN A 281 -30.06 -2.50 5.34
N HIS A 282 -29.52 -3.09 4.27
CA HIS A 282 -28.08 -3.21 4.09
C HIS A 282 -27.59 -2.03 3.25
N SER A 283 -27.37 -0.91 3.95
CA SER A 283 -26.31 0.02 3.57
C SER A 283 -25.03 -0.47 4.26
N GLY A 284 -24.30 -1.34 3.59
CA GLY A 284 -23.04 -1.91 4.09
C GLY A 284 -22.36 -2.65 2.96
N ALA A 285 -21.33 -2.04 2.38
CA ALA A 285 -20.52 -2.66 1.34
C ALA A 285 -19.96 -4.00 1.87
N MET A 286 -20.30 -5.10 1.19
CA MET A 286 -19.75 -6.42 1.45
C MET A 286 -18.39 -6.52 0.74
N MET A 287 -17.30 -6.50 1.52
CA MET A 287 -15.95 -6.84 1.05
C MET A 287 -15.73 -8.35 1.21
N PRO A 288 -15.21 -9.06 0.19
CA PRO A 288 -14.89 -10.48 0.29
C PRO A 288 -13.65 -10.74 1.16
N ASP A 289 -13.57 -11.91 1.79
CA ASP A 289 -12.32 -12.37 2.42
C ASP A 289 -11.32 -12.85 1.35
N ARG A 290 -10.08 -13.15 1.78
CA ARG A 290 -8.97 -13.58 0.89
C ARG A 290 -9.24 -14.87 0.09
N PHE A 291 -10.37 -15.55 0.30
CA PHE A 291 -10.76 -16.76 -0.40
C PHE A 291 -12.10 -16.62 -1.13
N GLY A 292 -12.66 -15.41 -1.21
CA GLY A 292 -13.88 -15.12 -1.98
C GLY A 292 -15.17 -15.69 -1.37
N ASN A 293 -15.18 -16.04 -0.08
CA ASN A 293 -16.36 -16.56 0.60
C ASN A 293 -17.12 -15.45 1.36
N PHE A 294 -18.45 -15.43 1.19
CA PHE A 294 -19.35 -14.57 1.96
C PHE A 294 -19.95 -15.37 3.12
N THR A 295 -19.39 -15.25 4.32
CA THR A 295 -19.97 -15.81 5.55
C THR A 295 -20.72 -14.76 6.35
N LEU A 296 -21.99 -15.03 6.66
CA LEU A 296 -22.78 -14.29 7.64
C LEU A 296 -22.17 -14.49 9.04
N GLN A 297 -21.66 -13.43 9.67
CA GLN A 297 -21.37 -13.47 11.10
C GLN A 297 -22.67 -13.51 11.89
N PRO A 298 -22.87 -14.47 12.84
CA PRO A 298 -24.02 -14.42 13.73
C PRO A 298 -23.84 -13.29 14.74
N HIS A 299 -24.76 -12.33 14.72
CA HIS A 299 -24.87 -11.30 15.75
C HIS A 299 -25.38 -11.94 17.05
N LEU A 300 -24.60 -11.89 18.12
CA LEU A 300 -25.12 -12.16 19.47
C LEU A 300 -26.14 -11.07 19.82
N PRO A 301 -27.33 -11.40 20.37
CA PRO A 301 -28.26 -10.39 20.84
C PRO A 301 -27.73 -9.74 22.11
N SER A 302 -27.60 -8.41 22.08
CA SER A 302 -27.39 -7.58 23.26
C SER A 302 -28.62 -7.64 24.17
N ALA A 303 -28.50 -8.27 25.33
CA ALA A 303 -29.49 -8.16 26.39
C ALA A 303 -29.30 -6.82 27.13
N LEU A 304 -30.39 -6.08 27.27
CA LEU A 304 -30.51 -4.89 28.11
C LEU A 304 -30.43 -5.26 29.60
N ASN A 305 -29.55 -4.55 30.31
CA ASN A 305 -29.71 -3.93 31.63
C ASN A 305 -30.68 -4.58 32.64
N ASP A 306 -30.19 -5.01 33.81
CA ASP A 306 -30.31 -4.21 35.04
C ASP A 306 -29.69 -4.91 36.28
N SER A 307 -28.84 -4.13 36.96
CA SER A 307 -28.53 -4.07 38.40
C SER A 307 -28.67 -5.32 39.29
N HIS A 308 -27.54 -5.73 39.88
CA HIS A 308 -27.45 -5.94 41.33
C HIS A 308 -26.03 -5.63 41.83
N GLN A 309 -25.97 -4.73 42.82
CA GLN A 309 -24.86 -4.57 43.75
C GLN A 309 -24.53 -5.92 44.42
N TRP A 310 -23.26 -6.19 44.71
CA TRP A 310 -22.65 -6.40 46.03
C TRP A 310 -21.23 -6.96 45.85
N GLU A 311 -20.28 -6.29 46.52
CA GLU A 311 -18.85 -6.60 46.76
C GLU A 311 -17.84 -6.51 45.61
#